data_AF-A0A2M7ERU1-F1
#
_entry.id   AF-A0A2M7ERU1-F1
#
_cell.length_a   1.000
_cell.length_b   1.000
_cell.length_c   1.000
_cell.angle_alpha   90.00
_cell.angle_beta   90.00
_cell.angle_gamma   90.00
#
_symmetry.space_group_name_H-M   'P 1'
#
loop_
_entity.id
_entity.type
_entity.pdbx_description
1 polymer ?
#
loop_
_entity_poly.entity_id
_entity_poly.type
_entity_poly.pdbx_seq_one_letter_code
_entity_poly.pdbx_strand_id
1 'polypeptide(L)'
;MLFLGARDGRRFAVHVEVKHPGEPLRPGEADADPLRAACWARGAYQPGSVIPHDDWLTVILRSDEERTSPTLAPFQRRICHSEARGMMSGHPA
;
A
#
# COMPACT_ATOMS: atom_id res chain seq x y z
N MET A 1 -1.97 3.73 6.40
CA MET A 1 -0.51 3.91 6.28
C MET A 1 0.14 3.61 7.61
N LEU A 2 1.25 2.89 7.62
CA LEU A 2 2.01 2.55 8.82
C LEU A 2 3.40 3.18 8.71
N PHE A 3 3.99 3.59 9.84
CA PHE A 3 5.35 4.13 9.88
C PHE A 3 6.21 3.33 10.85
N LEU A 4 7.38 2.89 10.38
CA LEU A 4 8.36 2.15 11.15
C LEU A 4 9.58 3.04 11.37
N GLY A 5 9.95 3.27 12.63
CA GLY A 5 11.15 4.04 12.99
C GLY A 5 12.36 3.12 13.07
N ALA A 6 13.46 3.51 12.43
CA ALA A 6 14.76 2.88 12.57
C ALA A 6 15.57 3.56 13.70
N ARG A 7 16.58 2.85 14.24
CA ARG A 7 17.42 3.35 15.35
C ARG A 7 18.24 4.57 14.98
N ASP A 8 18.53 4.78 13.70
CA ASP A 8 19.26 5.92 13.16
C ASP A 8 18.37 7.16 12.93
N GLY A 9 17.08 7.07 13.30
CA GLY A 9 16.10 8.15 13.12
C GLY A 9 15.42 8.17 11.75
N ARG A 10 15.76 7.26 10.83
CA ARG A 10 15.03 7.10 9.57
C ARG A 10 13.64 6.55 9.81
N ARG A 11 12.69 6.88 8.93
CA ARG A 11 11.35 6.31 8.95
C ARG A 11 11.02 5.64 7.63
N PHE A 12 10.43 4.46 7.72
CA PHE A 12 9.93 3.69 6.60
C PHE A 12 8.40 3.70 6.61
N ALA A 13 7.77 4.11 5.51
CA ALA A 13 6.31 4.13 5.38
C ALA A 13 5.78 2.90 4.62
N VAL A 14 4.68 2.33 5.10
CA VAL A 14 3.92 1.30 4.39
C VAL A 14 2.58 1.89 3.98
N HIS A 15 2.40 2.09 2.68
CA HIS A 15 1.16 2.52 2.06
C HIS A 15 0.35 1.28 1.74
N VAL A 16 -0.83 1.15 2.34
CA VAL A 16 -1.69 -0.02 2.16
C VAL A 16 -2.98 0.45 1.54
N GLU A 17 -3.27 -0.06 0.35
CA GLU A 17 -4.58 0.03 -0.30
C GLU A 17 -5.31 -1.30 -0.10
N VAL A 18 -6.60 -1.24 0.21
CA VAL A 18 -7.44 -2.42 0.41
C VAL A 18 -8.63 -2.30 -0.54
N LYS A 19 -8.77 -3.29 -1.42
CA LYS A 19 -9.95 -3.45 -2.27
C LYS A 19 -10.80 -4.58 -1.73
N HIS A 20 -12.10 -4.37 -1.65
CA HIS A 20 -13.04 -5.44 -1.29
C HIS A 20 -13.17 -6.47 -2.41
N PRO A 21 -13.64 -7.70 -2.11
CA PRO A 21 -13.99 -8.66 -3.16
C PRO A 21 -14.97 -8.04 -4.16
N GLY A 22 -14.61 -8.05 -5.44
CA GLY A 22 -15.41 -7.46 -6.52
C GLY A 22 -15.28 -5.94 -6.70
N GLU A 23 -14.49 -5.25 -5.86
CA GLU A 23 -14.19 -3.83 -6.05
C GLU A 23 -13.06 -3.66 -7.10
N PRO A 24 -13.34 -3.07 -8.28
CA PRO A 24 -12.32 -2.90 -9.29
C PRO A 24 -11.35 -1.77 -8.93
N LEU A 25 -10.09 -1.90 -9.34
CA LEU A 25 -9.17 -0.77 -9.42
C LEU A 25 -9.63 0.18 -10.53
N ARG A 26 -9.81 1.45 -10.19
CA ARG A 26 -10.13 2.48 -11.18
C ARG A 26 -8.86 2.82 -11.98
N PRO A 27 -9.01 3.24 -13.25
CA PRO A 27 -7.88 3.69 -14.06
C PRO A 27 -7.03 4.74 -13.30
N GLY A 28 -5.72 4.49 -13.19
CA GLY A 28 -4.77 5.38 -12.53
C GLY A 28 -4.66 5.23 -11.00
N GLU A 29 -5.52 4.44 -10.33
CA GLU A 29 -5.39 4.22 -8.87
C GLU A 29 -4.09 3.51 -8.52
N ALA A 30 -3.72 2.49 -9.30
CA ALA A 30 -2.52 1.71 -9.04
C ALA A 30 -1.23 2.54 -9.19
N ASP A 31 -1.18 3.46 -10.15
CA ASP A 31 -0.03 4.35 -10.38
C ASP A 31 0.02 5.50 -9.37
N ALA A 32 -1.14 5.93 -8.87
CA ALA A 32 -1.24 7.02 -7.92
C ALA A 32 -0.62 6.67 -6.56
N ASP A 33 -0.65 5.41 -6.12
CA ASP A 33 -0.13 5.04 -4.80
C ASP A 33 1.38 5.21 -4.66
N PRO A 34 2.21 4.64 -5.56
CA PRO A 34 3.66 4.88 -5.54
C PRO A 34 4.00 6.36 -5.69
N LEU A 35 3.26 7.08 -6.53
CA LEU A 35 3.46 8.51 -6.71
C LEU A 35 3.18 9.29 -5.41
N ARG A 36 2.06 9.00 -4.74
CA ARG A 36 1.73 9.60 -3.43
C ARG A 36 2.79 9.27 -2.39
N ALA A 37 3.23 8.01 -2.33
CA ALA A 37 4.27 7.59 -1.40
C ALA A 37 5.58 8.38 -1.61
N ALA A 38 6.01 8.52 -2.87
CA ALA A 38 7.17 9.33 -3.21
C ALA A 38 6.99 10.82 -2.85
N CYS A 39 5.86 11.44 -3.23
CA CYS A 39 5.60 12.85 -2.96
C CYS A 39 5.44 13.16 -1.46
N TRP A 40 5.00 12.20 -0.67
CA TRP A 40 4.73 12.38 0.76
C TRP A 40 5.89 11.98 1.68
N ALA A 41 7.00 11.48 1.13
CA ALA A 41 8.20 11.11 1.88
C ALA A 41 8.76 12.28 2.69
N ARG A 42 9.37 13.26 2.02
CA ARG A 42 9.77 14.54 2.60
C ARG A 42 9.77 15.59 1.49
N GLY A 43 9.34 16.82 1.79
CA GLY A 43 9.51 17.96 0.89
C GLY A 43 8.25 18.80 0.70
N ALA A 44 8.24 19.59 -0.37
CA ALA A 44 7.22 20.62 -0.61
C ALA A 44 5.80 20.06 -0.83
N TYR A 45 5.68 18.79 -1.21
CA TYR A 45 4.40 18.12 -1.50
C TYR A 45 3.89 17.26 -0.34
N GLN A 46 4.59 17.26 0.79
CA GLN A 46 4.20 16.48 1.95
C GLN A 46 2.99 17.14 2.65
N PRO A 47 1.87 16.43 2.81
CA PRO A 47 0.75 16.94 3.60
C PRO A 47 1.16 17.07 5.08
N GLY A 48 0.73 18.14 5.74
CA GLY A 48 1.01 18.34 7.17
C GLY A 48 0.44 17.26 8.09
N SER A 49 -0.52 16.47 7.61
CA SER A 49 -1.11 15.32 8.30
C SER A 49 -0.33 14.02 8.12
N VAL A 50 0.69 13.98 7.26
CA VAL A 50 1.49 12.79 6.97
C VAL A 50 2.82 12.88 7.68
N ILE A 51 3.20 11.83 8.40
CA ILE A 51 4.50 11.75 9.08
C ILE A 51 5.61 11.72 8.02
N PRO A 52 6.64 12.60 8.10
CA PRO A 52 7.75 12.57 7.16
C PRO A 52 8.51 11.24 7.26
N HIS A 53 8.83 10.65 6.11
CA HIS A 53 9.51 9.37 5.98
C HIS A 53 10.56 9.40 4.87
N ASP A 54 11.55 8.52 4.98
CA ASP A 54 12.73 8.50 4.12
C ASP A 54 12.59 7.48 3.00
N ASP A 55 11.92 6.37 3.30
CA ASP A 55 11.72 5.24 2.41
C ASP A 55 10.28 4.74 2.52
N TRP A 56 9.79 4.05 1.49
CA TRP A 56 8.41 3.58 1.47
C TRP A 56 8.21 2.28 0.69
N LEU A 57 7.07 1.64 0.94
CA LEU A 57 6.56 0.47 0.26
C LEU A 57 5.06 0.65 -0.01
N THR A 58 4.59 0.30 -1.20
CA THR A 58 3.17 0.18 -1.50
C THR A 58 2.74 -1.29 -1.46
N VAL A 59 1.61 -1.51 -0.80
CA VAL A 59 0.98 -2.80 -0.59
C VAL A 59 -0.46 -2.69 -1.05
N ILE A 60 -0.92 -3.65 -1.83
CA ILE A 60 -2.34 -3.81 -2.12
C ILE A 60 -2.86 -5.13 -1.56
N LEU A 61 -3.99 -5.09 -0.88
CA LEU A 61 -4.77 -6.23 -0.44
C LEU A 61 -6.03 -6.33 -1.30
N ARG A 62 -6.23 -7.47 -1.98
CA ARG A 62 -7.36 -7.65 -2.91
C ARG A 62 -7.81 -9.11 -3.08
N SER A 63 -8.77 -9.33 -3.98
CA SER A 63 -9.24 -10.64 -4.46
C SER A 63 -8.14 -11.51 -5.10
N ASP A 64 -8.32 -12.83 -5.01
CA ASP A 64 -7.37 -13.82 -5.52
C ASP A 64 -7.36 -13.90 -7.05
N GLU A 65 -8.51 -13.67 -7.68
CA GLU A 65 -8.73 -13.75 -9.12
C GLU A 65 -7.85 -12.77 -9.90
N GLU A 66 -7.43 -11.68 -9.25
CA GLU A 66 -6.74 -10.58 -9.89
C GLU A 66 -5.27 -10.44 -9.45
N ARG A 67 -4.75 -11.47 -8.77
CA ARG A 67 -3.37 -11.54 -8.25
C ARG A 67 -2.30 -11.25 -9.31
N THR A 68 -2.52 -11.71 -10.54
CA THR A 68 -1.59 -11.57 -11.66
C THR A 68 -1.93 -10.42 -12.60
N SER A 69 -2.89 -9.57 -12.23
CA SER A 69 -3.28 -8.44 -13.07
C SER A 69 -2.09 -7.50 -13.33
N PRO A 70 -1.78 -7.17 -14.60
CA PRO A 70 -0.69 -6.24 -14.93
C PRO A 70 -0.86 -4.86 -14.30
N THR A 71 -2.10 -4.46 -14.04
CA THR A 71 -2.42 -3.19 -13.34
C THR A 71 -1.81 -3.11 -11.94
N LEU A 72 -1.41 -4.24 -11.35
CA LEU A 72 -0.76 -4.29 -10.05
C LEU A 72 0.76 -4.13 -10.10
N ALA A 73 1.34 -4.04 -11.29
CA ALA A 73 2.78 -3.81 -11.46
C ALA A 73 3.36 -2.72 -10.54
N PRO A 74 2.67 -1.59 -10.30
CA PRO A 74 3.19 -0.51 -9.46
C PRO A 74 3.29 -0.86 -7.96
N PHE A 75 2.54 -1.86 -7.47
CA PHE A 75 2.62 -2.30 -6.07
C PHE A 75 3.77 -3.28 -5.86
N GLN A 76 4.70 -2.98 -4.94
CA GLN A 76 5.81 -3.89 -4.66
C GLN A 76 5.38 -5.09 -3.82
N ARG A 77 4.29 -4.99 -3.06
CA ARG A 77 3.66 -6.15 -2.40
C ARG A 77 2.18 -6.27 -2.74
N ARG A 78 1.76 -7.48 -3.07
CA ARG A 78 0.37 -7.84 -3.40
C ARG A 78 -0.04 -8.96 -2.47
N ILE A 79 -1.09 -8.76 -1.70
CA ILE A 79 -1.65 -9.72 -0.74
C ILE A 79 -3.05 -10.07 -1.22
N CYS A 80 -3.38 -11.36 -1.25
CA CYS A 80 -4.72 -11.81 -1.56
C CYS A 80 -5.56 -11.99 -0.29
N HIS A 81 -6.88 -11.90 -0.38
CA HIS A 81 -7.77 -12.15 0.76
C HIS A 81 -7.55 -13.55 1.35
N SER A 82 -7.31 -14.57 0.51
CA SER A 82 -6.95 -15.91 1.00
C SER A 82 -5.70 -15.91 1.88
N GLU A 83 -4.66 -15.16 1.49
CA GLU A 83 -3.41 -15.01 2.25
C GLU A 83 -3.67 -14.27 3.57
N ALA A 84 -4.45 -13.17 3.52
CA ALA A 84 -4.80 -12.39 4.71
C ALA A 84 -5.59 -13.22 5.75
N ARG A 85 -6.48 -14.12 5.31
CA ARG A 85 -7.20 -15.05 6.20
C ARG A 85 -6.25 -15.98 6.99
N GLY A 86 -5.11 -16.35 6.40
CA GLY A 86 -4.09 -17.14 7.10
C GLY A 86 -3.34 -16.35 8.18
N MET A 87 -3.38 -15.02 8.13
CA MET A 87 -2.65 -14.12 9.04
C MET A 87 -3.55 -13.50 10.11
N MET A 88 -4.84 -13.32 9.82
CA MET A 88 -5.79 -12.59 10.66
C MET A 88 -7.02 -13.43 10.97
N SER A 89 -7.24 -13.73 12.25
CA SER A 89 -8.49 -14.35 12.71
C SER A 89 -9.68 -13.42 12.41
N GLY A 90 -10.68 -13.93 11.69
CA GLY A 90 -11.93 -13.18 11.39
C GLY A 90 -11.87 -12.30 10.15
N HIS A 91 -10.84 -12.43 9.30
CA HIS A 91 -10.82 -11.73 8.01
C HIS A 91 -12.00 -12.18 7.12
N PRO A 92 -12.75 -11.25 6.47
CA PRO A 92 -13.93 -11.59 5.67
C PRO A 92 -13.66 -12.62 4.57
N ALA A 93 -14.69 -13.43 4.29
CA ALA A 93 -14.71 -14.33 3.14
C ALA A 93 -14.74 -13.52 1.84
#